data_AF-A0A8T5HQ85-F1
#
_entry.id   AF-A0A8T5HQ85-F1
#
_cell.length_a   1.000
_cell.length_b   1.000
_cell.length_c   1.000
_cell.angle_alpha   90.00
_cell.angle_beta   90.00
_cell.angle_gamma   90.00
#
_symmetry.space_group_name_H-M   'P 1'
#
loop_
_entity.id
_entity.type
_entity.pdbx_description
1 polymer ?
#
loop_
_entity_poly.entity_id
_entity_poly.type
_entity_poly.pdbx_seq_one_letter_code
_entity_poly.pdbx_strand_id
1 'polypeptide(L)'
;MKEHIWRIDVVVVLVSVAILISLIGYAQPLVIAPLDDYESLDGNVLFEFERADVLLIDDNMDFTTPDEYQVREGSKVSLEPGVYYWKVDGILGSEIRTLTVVSRVELVLVEVDGGFGVTNAGNVRLNVDVYDEDELVGKKKLEVGEVLKDDGDKFVGSYDDE
;
A
#
# COMPACT_ATOMS: atom_id res chain seq x y z
N MET A 1 30.70 5.94 -54.36
CA MET A 1 30.31 4.59 -53.87
C MET A 1 30.55 4.43 -52.36
N LYS A 2 31.72 4.78 -51.81
CA LYS A 2 31.99 4.73 -50.36
C LYS A 2 31.09 5.65 -49.51
N GLU A 3 30.73 6.83 -50.02
CA GLU A 3 29.88 7.80 -49.30
C GLU A 3 28.44 7.34 -49.06
N HIS A 4 27.92 6.41 -49.88
CA HIS A 4 26.56 5.92 -49.72
C HIS A 4 26.48 4.75 -48.72
N ILE A 5 27.55 3.94 -48.63
CA ILE A 5 27.64 2.83 -47.68
C ILE A 5 27.62 3.36 -46.25
N TRP A 6 28.42 4.38 -45.94
CA TRP A 6 28.47 4.96 -44.60
C TRP A 6 27.11 5.55 -44.15
N ARG A 7 26.34 6.13 -45.06
CA ARG A 7 24.99 6.64 -44.74
C ARG A 7 24.01 5.53 -44.41
N ILE A 8 24.06 4.41 -45.15
CA ILE A 8 23.22 3.25 -44.88
C ILE A 8 23.60 2.64 -43.53
N ASP A 9 24.89 2.48 -43.26
CA ASP A 9 25.37 1.95 -41.99
C ASP A 9 24.93 2.82 -40.81
N VAL A 10 25.03 4.15 -40.91
CA VAL A 10 24.54 5.08 -39.88
C VAL A 10 23.03 4.95 -39.67
N VAL A 11 22.24 4.86 -40.74
CA VAL A 11 20.79 4.69 -40.63
C VAL A 11 20.42 3.37 -39.97
N VAL A 12 21.07 2.27 -40.36
CA VAL A 12 20.85 0.95 -39.76
C VAL A 12 21.20 0.99 -38.27
N VAL A 13 22.34 1.57 -37.90
CA VAL A 13 22.74 1.72 -36.49
C VAL A 13 21.72 2.53 -35.70
N LEU A 14 21.26 3.68 -36.22
CA LEU A 14 20.25 4.50 -35.53
C LEU A 14 18.92 3.77 -35.35
N VAL A 15 18.46 3.06 -36.37
CA VAL A 15 17.23 2.25 -36.28
C VAL A 15 17.38 1.12 -35.27
N SER A 16 18.51 0.39 -35.29
CA SER A 16 18.77 -0.66 -34.31
C SER A 16 18.81 -0.13 -32.88
N VAL A 17 19.45 1.03 -32.65
CA VAL A 17 19.47 1.69 -31.34
C VAL A 17 18.06 2.11 -30.90
N ALA A 18 17.27 2.70 -31.80
CA ALA A 18 15.90 3.10 -31.49
C ALA A 18 15.01 1.89 -31.12
N ILE A 19 15.16 0.77 -31.84
CA ILE A 19 14.45 -0.48 -31.52
C ILE A 19 14.86 -0.99 -30.14
N LEU A 20 16.16 -1.01 -29.82
CA LEU A 20 16.65 -1.44 -28.52
C LEU A 20 16.09 -0.57 -27.37
N ILE A 21 16.09 0.75 -27.53
CA ILE A 21 15.52 1.69 -26.54
C ILE A 21 14.02 1.41 -26.34
N SER A 22 13.28 1.19 -27.44
CA SER A 22 11.85 0.89 -27.39
C SER A 22 11.55 -0.43 -26.66
N LEU A 23 12.34 -1.47 -26.92
CA LEU A 23 12.20 -2.77 -26.26
C LEU A 23 12.45 -2.68 -24.75
N ILE A 24 13.43 -1.87 -24.32
CA ILE A 24 13.72 -1.66 -22.89
C ILE A 24 12.53 -0.97 -22.21
N GLY A 25 11.99 0.10 -22.78
CA GLY A 25 10.85 0.81 -22.20
C GLY A 25 9.58 -0.06 -22.12
N TYR A 26 9.39 -1.00 -23.05
CA TYR A 26 8.27 -1.94 -23.01
C TYR A 26 8.41 -3.03 -21.94
N ALA A 27 9.63 -3.37 -21.52
CA ALA A 27 9.87 -4.41 -20.52
C ALA A 27 9.78 -3.90 -19.07
N GLN A 28 9.82 -2.57 -18.85
CA GLN A 28 9.70 -2.00 -17.50
C GLN A 28 8.27 -2.11 -16.95
N PRO A 29 8.11 -2.50 -15.68
CA PRO A 29 6.83 -2.44 -14.98
C PRO A 29 6.25 -1.04 -15.01
N LEU A 30 4.91 -0.95 -15.09
CA LEU A 30 4.20 0.32 -14.99
C LEU A 30 3.60 0.44 -13.61
N VAL A 31 4.12 1.36 -12.81
CA VAL A 31 3.63 1.60 -11.46
C VAL A 31 2.54 2.68 -11.49
N ILE A 32 1.32 2.31 -11.07
CA ILE A 32 0.13 3.17 -11.17
C ILE A 32 -0.19 3.79 -9.81
N ALA A 33 -0.27 2.97 -8.74
CA ALA A 33 -0.59 3.42 -7.39
C ALA A 33 0.17 2.61 -6.31
N PRO A 34 0.45 3.21 -5.14
CA PRO A 34 0.27 4.63 -4.82
C PRO A 34 1.19 5.56 -5.64
N LEU A 35 0.92 6.86 -5.61
CA LEU A 35 1.85 7.85 -6.16
C LEU A 35 3.07 7.98 -5.26
N ASP A 36 4.15 8.54 -5.78
CA ASP A 36 5.31 8.86 -4.96
C ASP A 36 4.93 9.89 -3.88
N ASP A 37 5.53 9.75 -2.70
CA ASP A 37 5.21 10.52 -1.48
C ASP A 37 3.73 10.43 -1.04
N TYR A 38 3.07 9.30 -1.30
CA TYR A 38 1.69 9.07 -0.85
C TYR A 38 1.58 8.93 0.66
N GLU A 39 0.52 9.49 1.25
CA GLU A 39 0.21 9.38 2.68
C GLU A 39 -1.13 8.64 2.88
N SER A 40 -1.14 7.61 3.76
CA SER A 40 -2.34 6.91 4.21
C SER A 40 -2.62 7.21 5.68
N LEU A 41 -3.88 7.53 5.99
CA LEU A 41 -4.38 7.82 7.34
C LEU A 41 -5.11 6.63 7.99
N ASP A 42 -5.43 5.59 7.23
CA ASP A 42 -6.21 4.45 7.69
C ASP A 42 -5.43 3.13 7.66
N GLY A 43 -4.19 3.15 7.13
CA GLY A 43 -3.31 1.99 7.00
C GLY A 43 -3.64 1.12 5.80
N ASN A 44 -4.67 1.45 5.01
CA ASN A 44 -5.03 0.71 3.82
C ASN A 44 -4.37 1.34 2.59
N VAL A 45 -3.43 0.63 1.99
CA VAL A 45 -2.76 1.07 0.75
C VAL A 45 -3.14 0.12 -0.38
N LEU A 46 -3.71 0.67 -1.45
CA LEU A 46 -3.95 -0.06 -2.69
C LEU A 46 -2.75 0.10 -3.61
N PHE A 47 -2.08 -1.03 -3.89
CA PHE A 47 -1.02 -1.08 -4.88
C PHE A 47 -1.59 -1.49 -6.23
N GLU A 48 -1.32 -0.70 -7.26
CA GLU A 48 -1.74 -0.95 -8.63
C GLU A 48 -0.53 -0.79 -9.55
N PHE A 49 -0.27 -1.81 -10.36
CA PHE A 49 0.85 -1.83 -11.29
C PHE A 49 0.65 -2.93 -12.35
N GLU A 50 1.38 -2.82 -13.45
CA GLU A 50 1.39 -3.81 -14.53
C GLU A 50 2.78 -4.36 -14.79
N ARG A 51 2.85 -5.58 -15.34
CA ARG A 51 4.09 -6.23 -15.81
C ARG A 51 5.13 -6.49 -14.69
N ALA A 52 4.65 -6.80 -13.49
CA ALA A 52 5.46 -7.26 -12.37
C ALA A 52 4.79 -8.42 -11.63
N ASP A 53 5.61 -9.28 -11.03
CA ASP A 53 5.18 -10.50 -10.34
C ASP A 53 5.36 -10.40 -8.82
N VAL A 54 6.21 -9.47 -8.37
CA VAL A 54 6.58 -9.31 -6.96
C VAL A 54 6.49 -7.84 -6.58
N LEU A 55 5.83 -7.56 -5.47
CA LEU A 55 5.87 -6.28 -4.78
C LEU A 55 6.90 -6.38 -3.64
N LEU A 56 7.82 -5.42 -3.60
CA LEU A 56 8.85 -5.28 -2.58
C LEU A 56 8.55 -4.03 -1.75
N ILE A 57 8.48 -4.18 -0.44
CA ILE A 57 8.32 -3.08 0.51
C ILE A 57 9.42 -3.19 1.56
N ASP A 58 10.04 -2.07 1.91
CA ASP A 58 11.05 -2.03 2.98
C ASP A 58 10.99 -0.67 3.71
N ASP A 59 11.57 -0.60 4.90
CA ASP A 59 11.72 0.63 5.68
C ASP A 59 12.98 1.44 5.30
N ASN A 60 13.78 0.92 4.37
CA ASN A 60 15.00 1.52 3.88
C ASN A 60 15.08 1.47 2.34
N MET A 61 15.59 2.56 1.74
CA MET A 61 15.68 2.73 0.29
C MET A 61 16.62 1.72 -0.40
N ASP A 62 17.50 1.08 0.37
CA ASP A 62 18.46 0.10 -0.12
C ASP A 62 17.84 -1.32 -0.24
N PHE A 63 16.63 -1.52 0.27
CA PHE A 63 15.93 -2.81 0.31
C PHE A 63 16.80 -3.92 0.90
N THR A 64 17.39 -3.68 2.09
CA THR A 64 18.27 -4.65 2.76
C THR A 64 17.51 -5.79 3.45
N THR A 65 16.25 -5.56 3.81
CA THR A 65 15.36 -6.51 4.49
C THR A 65 13.94 -6.43 3.93
N PRO A 66 13.76 -6.59 2.61
CA PRO A 66 12.48 -6.31 1.99
C PRO A 66 11.46 -7.40 2.31
N ASP A 67 10.25 -6.97 2.58
CA ASP A 67 9.08 -7.85 2.56
C ASP A 67 8.67 -8.08 1.10
N GLU A 68 8.60 -9.35 0.70
CA GLU A 68 8.25 -9.76 -0.66
C GLU A 68 6.81 -10.30 -0.70
N TYR A 69 6.00 -9.71 -1.57
CA TYR A 69 4.62 -10.13 -1.78
C TYR A 69 4.44 -10.62 -3.22
N GLN A 70 4.10 -11.89 -3.38
CA GLN A 70 3.70 -12.42 -4.69
C GLN A 70 2.32 -11.87 -5.07
N VAL A 71 2.25 -11.26 -6.25
CA VAL A 71 1.11 -10.47 -6.66
C VAL A 71 -0.03 -11.39 -7.08
N ARG A 72 -1.08 -11.44 -6.26
CA ARG A 72 -2.37 -12.06 -6.60
C ARG A 72 -3.45 -11.00 -6.56
N GLU A 73 -4.40 -11.07 -7.47
CA GLU A 73 -5.55 -10.16 -7.48
C GLU A 73 -6.25 -10.15 -6.11
N GLY A 74 -6.46 -8.96 -5.54
CA GLY A 74 -7.07 -8.78 -4.22
C GLY A 74 -6.16 -9.04 -3.02
N SER A 75 -4.84 -9.13 -3.21
CA SER A 75 -3.89 -9.24 -2.09
C SER A 75 -3.97 -8.00 -1.20
N LYS A 76 -4.04 -8.21 0.12
CA LYS A 76 -4.03 -7.15 1.12
C LYS A 76 -2.70 -7.15 1.85
N VAL A 77 -2.08 -5.98 1.93
CA VAL A 77 -0.88 -5.75 2.74
C VAL A 77 -1.28 -4.86 3.91
N SER A 78 -0.97 -5.29 5.12
CA SER A 78 -1.13 -4.46 6.32
C SER A 78 0.23 -3.95 6.71
N LEU A 79 0.38 -2.63 6.72
CA LEU A 79 1.61 -1.95 7.14
C LEU A 79 1.39 -1.30 8.50
N GLU A 80 2.44 -1.30 9.31
CA GLU A 80 2.48 -0.50 10.53
C GLU A 80 2.61 1.00 10.16
N PRO A 81 2.32 1.93 11.07
CA PRO A 81 2.63 3.33 10.87
C PRO A 81 4.15 3.55 10.68
N GLY A 82 4.53 4.25 9.61
CA GLY A 82 5.93 4.45 9.24
C GLY A 82 6.11 4.97 7.82
N VAL A 83 7.37 5.26 7.46
CA VAL A 83 7.78 5.59 6.10
C VAL A 83 8.32 4.32 5.46
N TYR A 84 7.81 4.00 4.27
CA TYR A 84 8.20 2.82 3.51
C TYR A 84 8.64 3.20 2.11
N TYR A 85 9.58 2.42 1.60
CA TYR A 85 10.03 2.43 0.22
C TYR A 85 9.49 1.19 -0.45
N TRP A 86 8.98 1.35 -1.65
CA TRP A 86 8.43 0.22 -2.39
C TRP A 86 8.79 0.29 -3.86
N LYS A 87 8.83 -0.88 -4.46
CA LYS A 87 9.05 -1.09 -5.90
C LYS A 87 8.42 -2.40 -6.29
N VAL A 88 8.25 -2.60 -7.58
CA VAL A 88 7.80 -3.89 -8.12
C VAL A 88 8.89 -4.49 -8.99
N ASP A 89 8.99 -5.81 -8.93
CA ASP A 89 9.98 -6.56 -9.68
C ASP A 89 9.31 -7.46 -10.73
N GLY A 90 9.91 -7.47 -11.90
CA GLY A 90 9.47 -8.20 -13.09
C GLY A 90 10.69 -8.60 -13.92
N ILE A 91 10.63 -8.44 -15.25
CA ILE A 91 11.83 -8.64 -16.10
C ILE A 91 12.87 -7.55 -15.83
N LEU A 92 12.39 -6.34 -15.54
CA LEU A 92 13.15 -5.20 -15.07
C LEU A 92 12.47 -4.68 -13.80
N GLY A 93 13.23 -4.11 -12.86
CA GLY A 93 12.64 -3.45 -11.70
C GLY A 93 12.01 -2.11 -12.07
N SER A 94 10.98 -1.70 -11.33
CA SER A 94 10.42 -0.35 -11.41
C SER A 94 11.30 0.70 -10.73
N GLU A 95 10.91 1.97 -10.86
CA GLU A 95 11.36 3.01 -9.95
C GLU A 95 10.98 2.69 -8.49
N ILE A 96 11.77 3.23 -7.55
CA ILE A 96 11.49 3.20 -6.12
C ILE A 96 10.57 4.40 -5.82
N ARG A 97 9.50 4.15 -5.07
CA ARG A 97 8.59 5.18 -4.58
C ARG A 97 8.50 5.14 -3.06
N THR A 98 8.12 6.27 -2.48
CA THR A 98 7.92 6.43 -1.05
C THR A 98 6.42 6.42 -0.73
N LEU A 99 6.05 5.78 0.37
CA LEU A 99 4.72 5.92 0.97
C LEU A 99 4.88 6.12 2.48
N THR A 100 3.97 6.88 3.09
CA THR A 100 3.92 7.08 4.53
C THR A 100 2.58 6.59 5.06
N VAL A 101 2.61 5.64 5.98
CA VAL A 101 1.43 5.26 6.77
C VAL A 101 1.47 6.08 8.04
N VAL A 102 0.59 7.07 8.14
CA VAL A 102 0.52 7.97 9.30
C VAL A 102 -0.17 7.27 10.47
N SER A 103 -1.21 6.50 10.17
CA SER A 103 -2.04 5.87 11.18
C SER A 103 -2.66 4.55 10.76
N ARG A 104 -2.93 3.73 11.76
CA ARG A 104 -3.58 2.43 11.70
C ARG A 104 -4.80 2.46 12.60
N VAL A 105 -5.96 2.26 12.01
CA VAL A 105 -7.24 2.08 12.72
C VAL A 105 -7.45 0.59 12.96
N GLU A 106 -7.51 0.17 14.21
CA GLU A 106 -7.72 -1.24 14.56
C GLU A 106 -8.61 -1.36 15.79
N LEU A 107 -9.73 -2.09 15.64
CA LEU A 107 -10.68 -2.37 16.71
C LEU A 107 -10.69 -3.88 16.96
N VAL A 108 -10.34 -4.29 18.18
CA VAL A 108 -10.21 -5.70 18.55
C VAL A 108 -11.26 -6.06 19.59
N LEU A 109 -11.92 -7.21 19.40
CA LEU A 109 -12.88 -7.74 20.36
C LEU A 109 -12.13 -8.40 21.53
N VAL A 110 -12.50 -8.05 22.76
CA VAL A 110 -11.89 -8.56 23.99
C VAL A 110 -12.96 -9.11 24.92
N GLU A 111 -12.66 -10.22 25.61
CA GLU A 111 -13.55 -10.77 26.65
C GLU A 111 -13.35 -9.98 27.94
N VAL A 112 -14.45 -9.49 28.54
CA VAL A 112 -14.38 -8.77 29.81
C VAL A 112 -15.59 -9.06 30.69
N ASP A 113 -15.34 -9.40 31.96
CA ASP A 113 -16.35 -9.67 33.00
C ASP A 113 -17.47 -10.65 32.60
N GLY A 114 -17.18 -11.62 31.73
CA GLY A 114 -18.14 -12.60 31.25
C GLY A 114 -19.01 -12.15 30.07
N GLY A 115 -18.66 -11.02 29.44
CA GLY A 115 -19.21 -10.55 28.16
C GLY A 115 -18.11 -10.16 27.15
N PHE A 116 -18.50 -9.48 26.07
CA PHE A 116 -17.57 -8.98 25.05
C PHE A 116 -17.49 -7.45 25.10
N GLY A 117 -16.30 -6.91 24.88
CA GLY A 117 -16.06 -5.48 24.66
C GLY A 117 -15.16 -5.28 23.45
N VAL A 118 -14.86 -4.03 23.13
CA VAL A 118 -13.92 -3.68 22.06
C VAL A 118 -12.80 -2.80 22.58
N THR A 119 -11.59 -3.02 22.10
CA THR A 119 -10.41 -2.21 22.43
C THR A 119 -9.85 -1.59 21.17
N ASN A 120 -9.38 -0.34 21.28
CA ASN A 120 -8.62 0.29 20.22
C ASN A 120 -7.17 -0.24 20.25
N ALA A 121 -6.82 -1.09 19.29
CA ALA A 121 -5.46 -1.62 19.09
C ALA A 121 -4.66 -0.84 18.03
N GLY A 122 -5.28 0.20 17.45
CA GLY A 122 -4.65 1.12 16.52
C GLY A 122 -3.66 2.06 17.20
N ASN A 123 -3.12 3.00 16.43
CA ASN A 123 -2.23 4.05 16.96
C ASN A 123 -2.90 5.44 17.04
N VAL A 124 -4.19 5.51 16.70
CA VAL A 124 -4.97 6.75 16.69
C VAL A 124 -6.30 6.56 17.41
N ARG A 125 -6.84 7.66 17.91
CA ARG A 125 -8.17 7.69 18.54
C ARG A 125 -9.24 7.30 17.53
N LEU A 126 -10.24 6.57 18.00
CA LEU A 126 -11.34 6.10 17.16
C LEU A 126 -12.67 6.72 17.56
N ASN A 127 -13.51 6.97 16.56
CA ASN A 127 -14.95 7.12 16.71
C ASN A 127 -15.60 5.75 16.52
N VAL A 128 -16.22 5.24 17.59
CA VAL A 128 -16.90 3.94 17.62
C VAL A 128 -18.40 4.17 17.60
N ASP A 129 -19.03 3.74 16.51
CA ASP A 129 -20.48 3.66 16.38
C ASP A 129 -20.95 2.31 16.94
N VAL A 130 -21.87 2.34 17.91
CA VAL A 130 -22.44 1.17 18.61
C VAL A 130 -23.85 0.94 18.11
N TYR A 131 -24.13 -0.30 17.70
CA TYR A 131 -25.42 -0.73 17.17
C TYR A 131 -26.05 -1.79 18.07
N ASP A 132 -27.38 -1.82 18.09
CA ASP A 132 -28.19 -2.91 18.59
C ASP A 132 -29.08 -3.38 17.43
N GLU A 133 -28.86 -4.62 16.97
CA GLU A 133 -29.33 -5.15 15.70
C GLU A 133 -28.82 -4.30 14.50
N ASP A 134 -29.64 -3.36 14.03
CA ASP A 134 -29.32 -2.44 12.94
C ASP A 134 -29.58 -0.96 13.32
N GLU A 135 -29.99 -0.68 14.56
CA GLU A 135 -30.21 0.67 15.05
C GLU A 135 -28.93 1.22 15.71
N LEU A 136 -28.50 2.41 15.28
CA LEU A 136 -27.37 3.10 15.91
C LEU A 136 -27.82 3.61 17.29
N VAL A 137 -27.36 2.95 18.35
CA VAL A 137 -27.74 3.25 19.74
C VAL A 137 -26.74 4.18 20.44
N GLY A 138 -25.52 4.33 19.92
CA GLY A 138 -24.51 5.18 20.55
C GLY A 138 -23.33 5.54 19.66
N LYS A 139 -22.65 6.63 20.03
CA LYS A 139 -21.34 7.03 19.50
C LYS A 139 -20.39 7.28 20.66
N LYS A 140 -19.20 6.71 20.60
CA LYS A 140 -18.18 6.81 21.65
C LYS A 140 -16.84 7.14 21.04
N LYS A 141 -16.05 7.98 21.71
CA LYS A 141 -14.63 8.15 21.39
C LYS A 141 -13.84 7.14 22.20
N LEU A 142 -12.90 6.46 21.57
CA LEU A 142 -12.07 5.41 22.20
C LEU A 142 -10.59 5.74 22.03
N GLU A 143 -9.91 6.01 23.14
CA GLU A 143 -8.46 6.26 23.15
C GLU A 143 -7.69 4.97 22.85
N VAL A 144 -6.42 5.11 22.44
CA VAL A 144 -5.54 3.96 22.19
C VAL A 144 -5.37 3.13 23.46
N GLY A 145 -5.64 1.82 23.36
CA GLY A 145 -5.58 0.89 24.49
C GLY A 145 -6.76 0.96 25.46
N GLU A 146 -7.74 1.84 25.23
CA GLU A 146 -8.96 1.90 26.02
C GLU A 146 -9.93 0.79 25.60
N VAL A 147 -10.61 0.21 26.59
CA VAL A 147 -11.61 -0.84 26.40
C VAL A 147 -12.99 -0.24 26.59
N LEU A 148 -13.80 -0.28 25.53
CA LEU A 148 -15.22 0.04 25.58
C LEU A 148 -16.01 -1.22 25.94
N LYS A 149 -16.79 -1.11 27.02
CA LYS A 149 -17.86 -2.05 27.35
C LYS A 149 -19.18 -1.37 27.08
N ASP A 150 -19.99 -1.95 26.21
CA ASP A 150 -21.32 -1.47 25.88
C ASP A 150 -22.22 -2.68 25.57
N ASP A 151 -23.53 -2.51 25.68
CA ASP A 151 -24.51 -3.60 25.54
C ASP A 151 -24.88 -3.87 24.07
N GLY A 152 -24.33 -3.10 23.12
CA GLY A 152 -24.55 -3.29 21.69
C GLY A 152 -23.97 -4.60 21.15
N ASP A 153 -24.60 -5.12 20.10
CA ASP A 153 -24.19 -6.37 19.44
C ASP A 153 -23.18 -6.15 18.31
N LYS A 154 -23.00 -4.89 17.86
CA LYS A 154 -22.11 -4.53 16.77
C LYS A 154 -21.41 -3.18 16.99
N PHE A 155 -20.11 -3.16 16.68
CA PHE A 155 -19.23 -2.01 16.84
C PHE A 155 -18.52 -1.70 15.53
N VAL A 156 -18.54 -0.44 15.09
CA VAL A 156 -17.84 0.02 13.89
C VAL A 156 -16.89 1.15 14.27
N GLY A 157 -15.58 0.90 14.16
CA GLY A 157 -14.54 1.89 14.40
C GLY A 157 -14.22 2.70 13.15
N SER A 158 -14.07 4.02 13.32
CA SER A 158 -13.66 4.94 12.28
C SER A 158 -12.59 5.91 12.82
N TYR A 159 -11.77 6.46 11.93
CA TYR A 159 -10.77 7.47 12.29
C TYR A 159 -11.44 8.71 12.91
N ASP A 160 -10.79 9.32 13.91
CA ASP A 160 -11.24 10.58 14.49
C ASP A 160 -10.60 11.77 13.76
N ASP A 161 -11.36 12.39 12.86
CA ASP A 161 -10.94 13.56 12.06
C ASP A 161 -10.83 14.87 12.87
N GLU A 162 -11.18 14.89 14.18
CA GLU A 162 -11.30 16.09 15.03
C GLU A 162 -10.61 16.03 16.40
#